data_AF-A0A9W9VC24-F1
#
_entry.id   AF-A0A9W9VC24-F1
#
_cell.length_a   1.000
_cell.length_b   1.000
_cell.length_c   1.000
_cell.angle_alpha   90.00
_cell.angle_beta   90.00
_cell.angle_gamma   90.00
#
_symmetry.space_group_name_H-M   'P 1'
#
loop_
_entity.id
_entity.type
_entity.pdbx_description
1 polymer ?
#
loop_
_entity_poly.entity_id
_entity_poly.type
_entity_poly.pdbx_seq_one_letter_code
_entity_poly.pdbx_strand_id
1 'polypeptide(L)'
;MRSPVTGALWLYGLLLATRISGVCGDTKPNFMSVRKNVTKEYKSEREIPKEKYFRKCNSSVDHDLQPHGLMNQSIFGHHYDGRYANASLPDTKVIPYLSDLIQTYFTTMNAIGAETWIMHGTLLAWWWNQKLFPWDDDLDVQISEPTIHFLAEYYNMTEHHFDLPNVDGGRKYMLEVNPNYVVKSERDTLNKIDARWIDMSSGLFIDITAVRRDQAARLNGRPEALMCKDKHNYDESDIFPLRDSLFEGVPVKIPYAYTYILEEEYGPRALTRTSFYGYIFNERTRIWESATRKSKRSL
;
A
#
# COMPACT_ATOMS: atom_id res chain seq x y z
N MET A 1 -29.48 49.83 20.05
CA MET A 1 -29.86 48.40 20.07
C MET A 1 -28.95 47.64 19.11
N ARG A 2 -27.95 46.94 19.65
CA ARG A 2 -27.05 46.06 18.87
C ARG A 2 -27.37 44.63 19.32
N SER A 3 -27.79 43.78 18.39
CA SER A 3 -28.01 42.36 18.60
C SER A 3 -26.76 41.61 18.12
N PRO A 4 -26.16 40.68 18.89
CA PRO A 4 -25.12 39.82 18.38
C PRO A 4 -25.74 38.54 17.81
N VAL A 5 -25.43 38.26 16.54
CA VAL A 5 -25.70 36.97 15.91
C VAL A 5 -24.60 36.01 16.36
N THR A 6 -24.94 35.08 17.25
CA THR A 6 -24.09 33.92 17.58
C THR A 6 -24.26 32.87 16.49
N GLY A 7 -23.28 32.77 15.58
CA GLY A 7 -23.17 31.66 14.63
C GLY A 7 -22.49 30.46 15.29
N ALA A 8 -23.26 29.41 15.56
CA ALA A 8 -22.72 28.11 15.97
C ALA A 8 -22.21 27.36 14.73
N LEU A 9 -20.88 27.27 14.59
CA LEU A 9 -20.21 26.37 13.64
C LEU A 9 -20.25 24.95 14.21
N TRP A 10 -21.13 24.12 13.68
CA TRP A 10 -21.12 22.68 13.93
C TRP A 10 -20.04 22.03 13.06
N LEU A 11 -18.92 21.66 13.69
CA LEU A 11 -17.95 20.73 13.13
C LEU A 11 -18.56 19.32 13.17
N TYR A 12 -19.13 18.87 12.07
CA TYR A 12 -19.43 17.45 11.86
C TYR A 12 -18.15 16.73 11.40
N GLY A 13 -17.33 16.31 12.37
CA GLY A 13 -16.35 15.25 12.16
C GLY A 13 -17.05 13.91 12.36
N LEU A 14 -17.63 13.36 11.30
CA LEU A 14 -18.21 12.01 11.33
C LEU A 14 -17.05 11.01 11.22
N LEU A 15 -16.54 10.54 12.37
CA LEU A 15 -15.67 9.36 12.44
C LEU A 15 -16.53 8.15 12.04
N LEU A 16 -16.43 7.73 10.79
CA LEU A 16 -17.01 6.47 10.34
C LEU A 16 -16.20 5.34 10.97
N ALA A 17 -16.73 4.75 12.05
CA ALA A 17 -16.13 3.59 12.67
C ALA A 17 -16.40 2.36 11.78
N THR A 18 -15.41 1.94 10.99
CA THR A 18 -15.37 0.60 10.40
C THR A 18 -15.36 -0.41 11.55
N ARG A 19 -16.42 -1.20 11.67
CA ARG A 19 -16.47 -2.30 12.63
C ARG A 19 -15.80 -3.52 12.00
N ILE A 20 -14.75 -4.01 12.64
CA ILE A 20 -14.14 -5.29 12.31
C ILE A 20 -15.04 -6.38 12.89
N SER A 21 -15.84 -7.01 12.04
CA SER A 21 -16.70 -8.14 12.37
C SER A 21 -16.03 -9.42 11.86
N GLY A 22 -14.85 -9.77 12.38
CA GLY A 22 -14.10 -10.87 11.73
C GLY A 22 -12.83 -11.42 12.34
N VAL A 23 -12.37 -11.01 13.52
CA VAL A 23 -11.36 -11.81 14.24
C VAL A 23 -12.09 -12.88 15.05
N CYS A 24 -12.66 -13.87 14.36
CA CYS A 24 -13.36 -14.99 14.99
C CYS A 24 -12.46 -16.23 14.97
N GLY A 25 -12.06 -16.69 16.16
CA GLY A 25 -11.45 -18.00 16.40
C GLY A 25 -10.04 -17.95 17.01
N ASP A 26 -9.98 -18.06 18.34
CA ASP A 26 -8.79 -18.19 19.20
C ASP A 26 -7.76 -17.05 19.20
N THR A 27 -7.19 -16.78 20.37
CA THR A 27 -6.27 -15.67 20.70
C THR A 27 -5.00 -15.68 19.85
N LYS A 28 -5.07 -15.27 18.58
CA LYS A 28 -3.88 -15.10 17.74
C LYS A 28 -2.94 -14.08 18.39
N PRO A 29 -1.63 -14.36 18.48
CA PRO A 29 -0.69 -13.44 19.10
C PRO A 29 -0.70 -12.07 18.41
N ASN A 30 -0.58 -10.99 19.18
CA ASN A 30 -0.19 -9.69 18.63
C ASN A 30 1.35 -9.61 18.63
N PHE A 31 1.92 -8.70 17.83
CA PHE A 31 3.37 -8.60 17.69
C PHE A 31 4.06 -8.40 19.04
N MET A 32 3.47 -7.59 19.93
CA MET A 32 4.05 -7.29 21.23
C MET A 32 4.14 -8.51 22.15
N SER A 33 3.18 -9.44 22.08
CA SER A 33 3.20 -10.65 22.91
C SER A 33 4.28 -11.65 22.51
N VAL A 34 4.75 -11.61 21.25
CA VAL A 34 5.78 -12.52 20.72
C VAL A 34 7.06 -11.81 20.27
N ARG A 35 7.17 -10.49 20.50
CA ARG A 35 8.29 -9.64 20.03
C ARG A 35 9.66 -10.23 20.33
N LYS A 36 9.85 -10.80 21.53
CA LYS A 36 11.12 -11.41 21.95
C LYS A 36 11.53 -12.60 21.08
N ASN A 37 10.57 -13.31 20.51
CA ASN A 37 10.82 -14.48 19.67
C ASN A 37 11.15 -14.09 18.22
N VAL A 38 10.60 -12.96 17.75
CA VAL A 38 10.74 -12.49 16.36
C VAL A 38 11.79 -11.38 16.20
N THR A 39 12.21 -10.73 17.28
CA THR A 39 13.27 -9.69 17.22
C THR A 39 14.64 -10.36 17.39
N LYS A 40 15.13 -10.98 16.32
CA LYS A 40 16.46 -11.61 16.26
C LYS A 40 17.10 -11.35 14.89
N GLU A 41 18.38 -11.66 14.78
CA GLU A 41 19.04 -11.65 13.48
C GLU A 41 18.63 -12.89 12.67
N TYR A 42 18.18 -12.66 11.44
CA TYR A 42 17.80 -13.71 10.51
C TYR A 42 18.89 -13.91 9.48
N LYS A 43 19.24 -15.15 9.15
CA LYS A 43 20.17 -15.44 8.05
C LYS A 43 19.37 -15.52 6.75
N SER A 44 20.05 -15.29 5.61
CA SER A 44 19.47 -15.67 4.32
C SER A 44 19.65 -17.18 4.15
N GLU A 45 18.56 -17.94 4.26
CA GLU A 45 18.62 -19.41 4.46
C GLU A 45 18.48 -20.23 3.17
N ARG A 46 18.12 -19.61 2.03
CA ARG A 46 17.82 -20.34 0.79
C ARG A 46 18.52 -19.74 -0.43
N GLU A 47 18.69 -20.60 -1.44
CA GLU A 47 19.09 -20.18 -2.78
C GLU A 47 18.05 -19.26 -3.41
N ILE A 48 18.48 -18.47 -4.40
CA ILE A 48 17.59 -17.60 -5.16
C ILE A 48 16.56 -18.47 -5.90
N PRO A 49 15.25 -18.29 -5.65
CA PRO A 49 14.20 -19.02 -6.34
C PRO A 49 14.26 -18.77 -7.86
N LYS A 50 14.04 -19.82 -8.64
CA LYS A 50 13.96 -19.73 -10.11
C LYS A 50 12.58 -19.35 -10.62
N GLU A 51 11.57 -19.41 -9.75
CA GLU A 51 10.18 -19.16 -10.09
C GLU A 51 9.64 -17.97 -9.31
N LYS A 52 8.70 -17.27 -9.94
CA LYS A 52 7.95 -16.19 -9.31
C LYS A 52 6.80 -16.76 -8.49
N TYR A 53 6.72 -16.37 -7.22
CA TYR A 53 5.64 -16.79 -6.33
C TYR A 53 4.32 -16.11 -6.68
N PHE A 54 4.28 -14.78 -6.57
CA PHE A 54 3.10 -13.98 -6.95
C PHE A 54 2.99 -13.91 -8.46
N ARG A 55 2.20 -14.82 -9.03
CA ARG A 55 1.94 -14.87 -10.47
C ARG A 55 1.20 -13.60 -10.89
N LYS A 56 1.66 -13.00 -12.00
CA LYS A 56 0.88 -11.97 -12.69
C LYS A 56 -0.28 -12.65 -13.40
N CYS A 57 -1.38 -11.94 -13.62
CA CYS A 57 -2.38 -12.40 -14.55
C CYS A 57 -1.76 -12.53 -15.93
N ASN A 58 -1.87 -13.71 -16.52
CA ASN A 58 -1.46 -13.90 -17.91
C ASN A 58 -2.48 -13.18 -18.79
N SER A 59 -2.05 -12.14 -19.49
CA SER A 59 -2.79 -11.59 -20.63
C SER A 59 -2.66 -12.52 -21.85
N SER A 60 -2.83 -13.83 -21.66
CA SER A 60 -2.82 -14.81 -22.74
C SER A 60 -4.26 -15.06 -23.17
N VAL A 61 -4.80 -14.14 -23.97
CA VAL A 61 -5.73 -14.55 -25.01
C VAL A 61 -4.83 -15.05 -26.14
N ASP A 62 -4.93 -16.35 -26.43
CA ASP A 62 -4.28 -16.96 -27.58
C ASP A 62 -4.53 -16.13 -28.84
N HIS A 63 -3.46 -15.86 -29.58
CA HIS A 63 -3.52 -15.29 -30.92
C HIS A 63 -4.14 -16.32 -31.86
N ASP A 64 -5.47 -16.34 -31.97
CA ASP A 64 -6.16 -16.95 -33.10
C ASP A 64 -7.27 -16.01 -33.63
N LEU A 65 -6.98 -15.45 -34.81
CA LEU A 65 -7.87 -14.88 -35.85
C LEU A 65 -9.15 -14.13 -35.43
N GLN A 66 -9.19 -12.80 -35.71
CA GLN A 66 -10.14 -12.18 -36.65
C GLN A 66 -9.69 -10.76 -37.07
N PRO A 67 -9.82 -10.38 -38.36
CA PRO A 67 -9.58 -9.01 -38.82
C PRO A 67 -10.87 -8.17 -38.70
N HIS A 68 -10.71 -6.91 -38.28
CA HIS A 68 -11.69 -5.83 -38.13
C HIS A 68 -12.30 -5.62 -36.73
N GLY A 69 -12.00 -4.45 -36.16
CA GLY A 69 -12.85 -3.79 -35.16
C GLY A 69 -12.14 -3.43 -33.86
N LEU A 70 -11.91 -2.13 -33.64
CA LEU A 70 -11.56 -1.44 -32.39
C LEU A 70 -10.86 -2.28 -31.31
N MET A 71 -9.53 -2.20 -31.26
CA MET A 71 -8.79 -2.56 -30.04
C MET A 71 -9.11 -1.56 -28.94
N ASN A 72 -9.90 -1.98 -27.96
CA ASN A 72 -9.82 -1.47 -26.59
C ASN A 72 -9.14 -2.58 -25.76
N GLN A 73 -7.84 -2.78 -26.00
CA GLN A 73 -7.03 -3.66 -25.16
C GLN A 73 -6.71 -2.90 -23.88
N SER A 74 -7.60 -2.95 -22.89
CA SER A 74 -7.20 -2.63 -21.52
C SER A 74 -6.20 -3.71 -21.10
N ILE A 75 -4.91 -3.37 -21.17
CA ILE A 75 -3.84 -4.20 -20.63
C ILE A 75 -4.27 -4.56 -19.21
N PHE A 76 -4.46 -5.85 -18.95
CA PHE A 76 -4.80 -6.32 -17.62
C PHE A 76 -3.69 -5.85 -16.66
N GLY A 77 -4.03 -4.93 -15.76
CA GLY A 77 -3.06 -4.22 -14.93
C GLY A 77 -2.17 -5.17 -14.14
N HIS A 78 -0.88 -4.83 -13.99
CA HIS A 78 0.08 -5.63 -13.21
C HIS A 78 -0.25 -5.72 -11.71
N HIS A 79 -1.21 -4.91 -11.25
CA HIS A 79 -1.60 -4.71 -9.85
C HIS A 79 -2.90 -5.46 -9.47
N TYR A 80 -3.24 -6.50 -10.23
CA TYR A 80 -4.37 -7.40 -9.97
C TYR A 80 -3.90 -8.84 -9.77
N ASP A 81 -4.49 -9.53 -8.79
CA ASP A 81 -4.27 -10.95 -8.52
C ASP A 81 -5.24 -11.81 -9.35
N GLY A 82 -4.68 -12.70 -10.17
CA GLY A 82 -5.44 -13.48 -11.16
C GLY A 82 -6.30 -14.58 -10.58
N ARG A 83 -6.18 -14.86 -9.29
CA ARG A 83 -7.12 -15.76 -8.61
C ARG A 83 -8.45 -15.08 -8.34
N TYR A 84 -8.47 -13.75 -8.28
CA TYR A 84 -9.62 -12.95 -7.84
C TYR A 84 -10.13 -11.97 -8.91
N ALA A 85 -9.32 -11.66 -9.94
CA ALA A 85 -9.73 -10.80 -11.04
C ALA A 85 -9.56 -11.47 -12.40
N ASN A 86 -10.56 -11.25 -13.27
CA ASN A 86 -10.55 -11.60 -14.69
C ASN A 86 -10.67 -10.37 -15.62
N ALA A 87 -10.78 -9.17 -15.05
CA ALA A 87 -10.61 -7.90 -15.74
C ALA A 87 -10.24 -6.82 -14.72
N SER A 88 -9.65 -5.71 -15.18
CA SER A 88 -9.49 -4.51 -14.36
C SER A 88 -10.84 -3.87 -14.03
N LEU A 89 -10.93 -3.24 -12.86
CA LEU A 89 -12.09 -2.43 -12.50
C LEU A 89 -12.23 -1.24 -13.44
N PRO A 90 -13.45 -0.70 -13.64
CA PRO A 90 -13.62 0.60 -14.28
C PRO A 90 -12.84 1.67 -13.53
N ASP A 91 -12.21 2.62 -14.21
CA ASP A 91 -11.34 3.66 -13.61
C ASP A 91 -12.00 4.37 -12.42
N THR A 92 -13.30 4.65 -12.51
CA THR A 92 -14.09 5.30 -11.44
C THR A 92 -14.20 4.49 -10.14
N LYS A 93 -13.83 3.21 -10.15
CA LYS A 93 -13.89 2.28 -9.03
C LYS A 93 -12.53 1.97 -8.43
N VAL A 94 -11.42 2.22 -9.14
CA VAL A 94 -10.07 1.88 -8.67
C VAL A 94 -9.76 2.61 -7.35
N ILE A 95 -9.84 3.94 -7.34
CA ILE A 95 -9.51 4.74 -6.14
C ILE A 95 -10.37 4.39 -4.91
N PRO A 96 -11.71 4.23 -5.01
CA PRO A 96 -12.50 3.72 -3.88
C PRO A 96 -12.01 2.37 -3.33
N TYR A 97 -11.65 1.42 -4.19
CA TYR A 97 -11.14 0.12 -3.76
C TYR A 97 -9.74 0.22 -3.12
N LEU A 98 -8.85 1.05 -3.65
CA LEU A 98 -7.54 1.33 -3.06
C LEU A 98 -7.67 2.01 -1.69
N SER A 99 -8.61 2.94 -1.53
CA SER A 99 -8.90 3.58 -0.24
C SER A 99 -9.40 2.56 0.79
N ASP A 100 -10.32 1.66 0.41
CA ASP A 100 -10.78 0.57 1.27
C ASP A 100 -9.61 -0.38 1.64
N LEU A 101 -8.71 -0.69 0.71
CA LEU A 101 -7.51 -1.50 0.96
C LEU A 101 -6.60 -0.87 2.03
N ILE A 102 -6.28 0.42 1.90
CA ILE A 102 -5.48 1.16 2.89
C ILE A 102 -6.15 1.15 4.26
N GLN A 103 -7.45 1.47 4.33
CA GLN A 103 -8.19 1.52 5.58
C GLN A 103 -8.21 0.16 6.28
N THR A 104 -8.51 -0.92 5.55
CA THR A 104 -8.61 -2.27 6.13
C THR A 104 -7.24 -2.84 6.51
N TYR A 105 -6.20 -2.59 5.71
CA TYR A 105 -4.83 -3.00 6.01
C TYR A 105 -4.30 -2.34 7.27
N PHE A 106 -4.30 -1.00 7.35
CA PHE A 106 -3.77 -0.30 8.52
C PHE A 106 -4.61 -0.57 9.77
N THR A 107 -5.93 -0.70 9.64
CA THR A 107 -6.79 -1.13 10.75
C THR A 107 -6.36 -2.49 11.30
N THR A 108 -6.09 -3.46 10.42
CA THR A 108 -5.64 -4.81 10.81
C THR A 108 -4.25 -4.77 11.45
N MET A 109 -3.29 -4.13 10.80
CA MET A 109 -1.89 -4.07 11.27
C MET A 109 -1.78 -3.36 12.62
N ASN A 110 -2.52 -2.25 12.82
CA ASN A 110 -2.60 -1.55 14.09
C ASN A 110 -3.20 -2.43 15.19
N ALA A 111 -4.27 -3.19 14.90
CA ALA A 111 -4.93 -4.06 15.86
C ALA A 111 -4.03 -5.20 16.35
N ILE A 112 -3.21 -5.76 15.45
CA ILE A 112 -2.28 -6.86 15.78
C ILE A 112 -0.89 -6.37 16.20
N GLY A 113 -0.68 -5.05 16.28
CA GLY A 113 0.59 -4.43 16.66
C GLY A 113 1.73 -4.61 15.66
N ALA A 114 1.43 -5.01 14.41
CA ALA A 114 2.41 -5.16 13.35
C ALA A 114 2.76 -3.77 12.77
N GLU A 115 3.85 -3.17 13.23
CA GLU A 115 4.27 -1.85 12.76
C GLU A 115 4.61 -1.88 11.26
N THR A 116 3.98 -0.97 10.51
CA THR A 116 4.03 -0.81 9.06
C THR A 116 3.91 0.67 8.70
N TRP A 117 4.50 1.10 7.58
CA TRP A 117 4.46 2.48 7.11
C TRP A 117 4.28 2.56 5.59
N ILE A 118 3.66 3.64 5.12
CA ILE A 118 3.50 3.90 3.68
C ILE A 118 4.83 4.31 3.04
N MET A 119 5.07 3.89 1.81
CA MET A 119 6.30 4.16 1.05
C MET A 119 6.00 4.43 -0.43
N HIS A 120 7.05 4.74 -1.21
CA HIS A 120 6.99 4.87 -2.66
C HIS A 120 5.88 5.83 -3.12
N GLY A 121 5.08 5.44 -4.12
CA GLY A 121 3.97 6.23 -4.64
C GLY A 121 2.91 6.56 -3.59
N THR A 122 2.64 5.64 -2.65
CA THR A 122 1.67 5.86 -1.57
C THR A 122 2.13 6.97 -0.61
N LEU A 123 3.42 7.01 -0.27
CA LEU A 123 4.00 8.10 0.53
C LEU A 123 3.99 9.43 -0.24
N LEU A 124 4.23 9.39 -1.56
CA LEU A 124 4.16 10.58 -2.40
C LEU A 124 2.73 11.15 -2.47
N ALA A 125 1.72 10.30 -2.59
CA ALA A 125 0.31 10.70 -2.53
C ALA A 125 -0.02 11.35 -1.18
N TRP A 126 0.44 10.74 -0.09
CA TRP A 126 0.32 11.29 1.25
C TRP A 126 0.89 12.72 1.37
N TRP A 127 2.08 12.97 0.81
CA TRP A 127 2.74 14.27 0.88
C TRP A 127 1.88 15.42 0.34
N TRP A 128 1.13 15.18 -0.75
CA TRP A 128 0.38 16.25 -1.40
C TRP A 128 -0.86 16.69 -0.62
N ASN A 129 -1.65 15.73 -0.13
CA ASN A 129 -2.90 16.04 0.56
C ASN A 129 -3.45 14.89 1.42
N GLN A 130 -2.63 13.91 1.78
CA GLN A 130 -3.04 12.74 2.57
C GLN A 130 -4.14 11.90 1.90
N LYS A 131 -4.21 11.94 0.57
CA LYS A 131 -5.13 11.15 -0.24
C LYS A 131 -4.40 10.50 -1.41
N LEU A 132 -4.97 9.42 -1.92
CA LEU A 132 -4.55 8.78 -3.16
C LEU A 132 -4.61 9.78 -4.32
N PHE A 133 -3.67 9.66 -5.26
CA PHE A 133 -3.78 10.38 -6.50
C PHE A 133 -4.96 9.83 -7.31
N PRO A 134 -5.66 10.68 -8.08
CA PRO A 134 -6.74 10.22 -8.95
C PRO A 134 -6.36 9.22 -10.05
N TRP A 135 -5.05 9.00 -10.27
CA TRP A 135 -4.49 8.09 -11.27
C TRP A 135 -3.71 6.93 -10.66
N ASP A 136 -3.72 6.77 -9.33
CA ASP A 136 -3.07 5.63 -8.67
C ASP A 136 -3.74 4.31 -9.07
N ASP A 137 -2.93 3.29 -9.32
CA ASP A 137 -3.35 1.92 -9.61
C ASP A 137 -2.65 0.88 -8.73
N ASP A 138 -1.73 1.31 -7.85
CA ASP A 138 -0.97 0.48 -6.92
C ASP A 138 -0.82 1.13 -5.53
N LEU A 139 -0.40 0.30 -4.56
CA LEU A 139 -0.19 0.70 -3.16
C LEU A 139 1.01 -0.06 -2.60
N ASP A 140 1.89 0.68 -1.93
CA ASP A 140 3.11 0.13 -1.35
C ASP A 140 3.27 0.51 0.12
N VAL A 141 3.64 -0.48 0.90
CA VAL A 141 3.99 -0.32 2.31
C VAL A 141 5.25 -1.10 2.64
N GLN A 142 5.92 -0.67 3.69
CA GLN A 142 7.08 -1.35 4.23
C GLN A 142 6.86 -1.77 5.67
N ILE A 143 7.51 -2.87 6.04
CA ILE A 143 7.53 -3.41 7.40
C ILE A 143 8.95 -3.78 7.80
N SER A 144 9.19 -3.95 9.09
CA SER A 144 10.49 -4.45 9.57
C SER A 144 10.66 -5.95 9.29
N GLU A 145 11.92 -6.42 9.24
CA GLU A 145 12.21 -7.86 9.16
C GLU A 145 11.56 -8.70 10.28
N PRO A 146 11.62 -8.31 11.57
CA PRO A 146 10.84 -8.99 12.61
C PRO A 146 9.33 -9.06 12.32
N THR A 147 8.75 -7.99 11.75
CA THR A 147 7.32 -7.93 11.44
C THR A 147 6.94 -8.95 10.37
N ILE A 148 7.72 -9.10 9.29
CA ILE A 148 7.37 -10.10 8.25
C ILE A 148 7.45 -11.54 8.80
N HIS A 149 8.42 -11.84 9.67
CA HIS A 149 8.47 -13.14 10.34
C HIS A 149 7.28 -13.39 11.26
N PHE A 150 6.82 -12.36 11.98
CA PHE A 150 5.60 -12.44 12.77
C PHE A 150 4.36 -12.72 11.89
N LEU A 151 4.20 -11.98 10.78
CA LEU A 151 3.08 -12.20 9.87
C LEU A 151 3.13 -13.58 9.24
N ALA A 152 4.31 -14.05 8.82
CA ALA A 152 4.50 -15.37 8.22
C ALA A 152 4.09 -16.52 9.16
N GLU A 153 4.45 -16.41 10.44
CA GLU A 153 4.20 -17.47 11.44
C GLU A 153 2.74 -17.50 11.91
N TYR A 154 2.14 -16.33 12.14
CA TYR A 154 0.85 -16.25 12.85
C TYR A 154 -0.34 -15.81 11.99
N TYR A 155 -0.10 -15.13 10.85
CA TYR A 155 -1.15 -14.49 10.05
C TYR A 155 -1.11 -14.83 8.56
N ASN A 156 -0.16 -15.64 8.09
CA ASN A 156 -0.12 -16.03 6.68
C ASN A 156 -1.40 -16.79 6.27
N MET A 157 -1.90 -16.49 5.08
CA MET A 157 -3.13 -17.04 4.50
C MET A 157 -4.38 -16.81 5.38
N THR A 158 -4.43 -15.69 6.09
CA THR A 158 -5.62 -15.34 6.89
C THR A 158 -6.58 -14.44 6.11
N GLU A 159 -7.86 -14.78 6.19
CA GLU A 159 -8.96 -13.95 5.68
C GLU A 159 -9.47 -12.99 6.75
N HIS A 160 -9.75 -11.76 6.36
CA HIS A 160 -10.27 -10.70 7.22
C HIS A 160 -11.50 -10.08 6.56
N HIS A 161 -12.64 -10.15 7.24
CA HIS A 161 -13.90 -9.58 6.77
C HIS A 161 -14.14 -8.19 7.38
N PHE A 162 -14.61 -7.26 6.56
CA PHE A 162 -14.96 -5.90 6.94
C PHE A 162 -16.33 -5.52 6.40
N ASP A 163 -17.18 -5.02 7.30
CA ASP A 163 -18.43 -4.34 6.92
C ASP A 163 -18.09 -2.91 6.45
N LEU A 164 -18.08 -2.72 5.13
CA LEU A 164 -17.74 -1.45 4.50
C LEU A 164 -18.99 -0.60 4.19
N PRO A 165 -18.90 0.73 4.31
CA PRO A 165 -20.01 1.61 3.94
C PRO A 165 -20.41 1.42 2.48
N ASN A 166 -21.71 1.25 2.23
CA ASN A 166 -22.29 1.08 0.90
C ASN A 166 -21.80 -0.18 0.14
N VAL A 167 -21.28 -1.19 0.85
CA VAL A 167 -20.97 -2.50 0.28
C VAL A 167 -21.81 -3.55 1.01
N ASP A 168 -22.89 -4.01 0.36
CA ASP A 168 -23.75 -5.04 0.94
C ASP A 168 -22.96 -6.35 1.17
N GLY A 169 -23.08 -6.91 2.37
CA GLY A 169 -22.29 -8.06 2.80
C GLY A 169 -20.79 -7.80 3.08
N GLY A 170 -20.32 -6.56 2.92
CA GLY A 170 -18.92 -6.19 3.16
C GLY A 170 -17.92 -6.74 2.14
N ARG A 171 -16.63 -6.79 2.51
CA ARG A 171 -15.56 -7.39 1.69
C ARG A 171 -14.65 -8.28 2.53
N LYS A 172 -13.97 -9.20 1.84
CA LYS A 172 -12.92 -10.06 2.42
C LYS A 172 -11.56 -9.70 1.85
N TYR A 173 -10.58 -9.71 2.73
CA TYR A 173 -9.20 -9.45 2.41
C TYR A 173 -8.32 -10.61 2.85
N MET A 174 -7.30 -10.96 2.06
CA MET A 174 -6.35 -12.02 2.35
C MET A 174 -4.98 -11.42 2.65
N LEU A 175 -4.38 -11.79 3.78
CA LEU A 175 -2.94 -11.60 4.00
C LEU A 175 -2.18 -12.82 3.50
N GLU A 176 -1.33 -12.66 2.50
CA GLU A 176 -0.51 -13.72 1.94
C GLU A 176 0.97 -13.35 1.98
N VAL A 177 1.78 -14.21 2.61
CA VAL A 177 3.24 -14.05 2.70
C VAL A 177 3.91 -14.95 1.70
N ASN A 178 4.77 -14.37 0.86
CA ASN A 178 5.61 -15.09 -0.07
C ASN A 178 6.65 -15.92 0.71
N PRO A 179 6.68 -17.26 0.60
CA PRO A 179 7.62 -18.10 1.34
C PRO A 179 9.11 -17.80 1.02
N ASN A 180 9.38 -17.10 -0.08
CA ASN A 180 10.71 -16.64 -0.44
C ASN A 180 11.13 -15.35 0.30
N TYR A 181 10.31 -14.82 1.21
CA TYR A 181 10.64 -13.64 2.02
C TYR A 181 11.96 -13.77 2.79
N VAL A 182 12.37 -15.00 3.11
CA VAL A 182 13.65 -15.33 3.78
C VAL A 182 14.90 -15.14 2.90
N VAL A 183 14.75 -15.06 1.58
CA VAL A 183 15.86 -14.84 0.63
C VAL A 183 16.12 -13.36 0.47
N LYS A 184 17.14 -12.81 1.15
CA LYS A 184 17.36 -11.35 1.23
C LYS A 184 18.08 -10.74 0.02
N SER A 185 18.34 -11.51 -1.03
CA SER A 185 19.19 -11.08 -2.13
C SER A 185 18.46 -10.19 -3.14
N GLU A 186 19.01 -9.02 -3.44
CA GLU A 186 18.57 -8.16 -4.55
C GLU A 186 18.75 -8.79 -5.96
N ARG A 187 19.46 -9.92 -6.03
CA ARG A 187 19.58 -10.73 -7.25
C ARG A 187 18.31 -11.54 -7.54
N ASP A 188 17.43 -11.71 -6.56
CA ASP A 188 16.09 -12.26 -6.78
C ASP A 188 15.19 -11.19 -7.41
N THR A 189 15.16 -11.18 -8.73
CA THR A 189 14.33 -10.22 -9.49
C THR A 189 12.88 -10.66 -9.63
N LEU A 190 12.55 -11.91 -9.25
CA LEU A 190 11.22 -12.49 -9.40
C LEU A 190 10.37 -12.30 -8.13
N ASN A 191 10.98 -12.31 -6.95
CA ASN A 191 10.30 -12.29 -5.66
C ASN A 191 10.73 -11.09 -4.79
N LYS A 192 10.64 -9.90 -5.39
CA LYS A 192 10.89 -8.61 -4.72
C LYS A 192 9.87 -8.31 -3.61
N ILE A 193 8.62 -8.72 -3.83
CA ILE A 193 7.51 -8.52 -2.89
C ILE A 193 7.46 -9.66 -1.88
N ASP A 194 7.43 -9.30 -0.60
CA ASP A 194 7.48 -10.24 0.52
C ASP A 194 6.10 -10.69 0.98
N ALA A 195 5.08 -9.85 0.88
CA ALA A 195 3.69 -10.21 1.18
C ALA A 195 2.71 -9.31 0.42
N ARG A 196 1.43 -9.71 0.43
CA ARG A 196 0.32 -8.92 -0.12
C ARG A 196 -0.88 -8.90 0.82
N TRP A 197 -1.56 -7.77 0.84
CA TRP A 197 -2.92 -7.64 1.37
C TRP A 197 -3.88 -7.49 0.21
N ILE A 198 -4.71 -8.50 -0.05
CA ILE A 198 -5.45 -8.66 -1.30
C ILE A 198 -6.94 -8.51 -1.05
N ASP A 199 -7.63 -7.62 -1.76
CA ASP A 199 -9.09 -7.60 -1.84
C ASP A 199 -9.55 -8.77 -2.71
N MET A 200 -10.18 -9.76 -2.10
CA MET A 200 -10.58 -11.00 -2.78
C MET A 200 -11.75 -10.80 -3.76
N SER A 201 -12.43 -9.65 -3.72
CA SER A 201 -13.55 -9.33 -4.62
C SER A 201 -13.13 -8.64 -5.91
N SER A 202 -11.99 -7.94 -5.89
CA SER A 202 -11.47 -7.20 -7.06
C SER A 202 -10.13 -7.71 -7.54
N GLY A 203 -9.36 -8.39 -6.70
CA GLY A 203 -7.98 -8.77 -6.95
C GLY A 203 -6.97 -7.64 -6.81
N LEU A 204 -7.38 -6.40 -6.49
CA LEU A 204 -6.43 -5.34 -6.12
C LEU A 204 -5.73 -5.70 -4.81
N PHE A 205 -4.49 -5.24 -4.64
CA PHE A 205 -3.70 -5.54 -3.45
C PHE A 205 -2.75 -4.40 -3.07
N ILE A 206 -2.27 -4.46 -1.83
CA ILE A 206 -1.10 -3.71 -1.37
C ILE A 206 0.11 -4.63 -1.46
N ASP A 207 1.18 -4.15 -2.10
CA ASP A 207 2.48 -4.81 -2.08
C ASP A 207 3.22 -4.44 -0.77
N ILE A 208 3.68 -5.47 -0.05
CA ILE A 208 4.36 -5.33 1.24
C ILE A 208 5.80 -5.79 1.08
N THR A 209 6.75 -4.90 1.35
CA THR A 209 8.19 -5.22 1.32
C THR A 209 8.80 -5.10 2.72
N ALA A 210 9.68 -6.03 3.08
CA ALA A 210 10.36 -5.97 4.36
C ALA A 210 11.71 -5.23 4.24
N VAL A 211 11.93 -4.27 5.12
CA VAL A 211 13.21 -3.59 5.30
C VAL A 211 14.07 -4.38 6.28
N ARG A 212 15.33 -4.61 5.89
CA ARG A 212 16.27 -5.50 6.55
C ARG A 212 17.60 -4.78 6.74
N ARG A 213 18.42 -5.29 7.65
CA ARG A 213 19.81 -4.82 7.78
C ARG A 213 20.61 -5.25 6.55
N ASP A 214 21.28 -4.31 5.91
CA ASP A 214 22.27 -4.64 4.89
C ASP A 214 23.59 -5.02 5.58
N GLN A 215 23.75 -6.32 5.85
CA GLN A 215 24.94 -6.81 6.52
C GLN A 215 26.22 -6.54 5.72
N ALA A 216 26.15 -6.54 4.39
CA ALA A 216 27.31 -6.30 3.55
C ALA A 216 27.74 -4.83 3.62
N ALA A 217 26.80 -3.89 3.49
CA ALA A 217 27.11 -2.46 3.64
C ALA A 217 27.56 -2.11 5.07
N ARG A 218 26.95 -2.72 6.10
CA ARG A 218 27.36 -2.55 7.50
C ARG A 218 28.80 -2.98 7.75
N LEU A 219 29.20 -4.14 7.23
CA LEU A 219 30.58 -4.61 7.32
C LEU A 219 31.57 -3.73 6.53
N ASN A 220 31.08 -3.00 5.51
CA ASN A 220 31.86 -2.07 4.70
C ASN A 220 31.80 -0.61 5.19
N GLY A 221 31.47 -0.39 6.47
CA GLY A 221 31.56 0.93 7.11
C GLY A 221 30.29 1.79 7.06
N ARG A 222 29.14 1.24 6.67
CA ARG A 222 27.82 1.90 6.78
C ARG A 222 26.99 1.25 7.91
N PRO A 223 27.25 1.55 9.20
CA PRO A 223 26.69 0.81 10.33
C PRO A 223 25.16 0.84 10.42
N GLU A 224 24.52 1.87 9.87
CA GLU A 224 23.07 2.05 9.87
C GLU A 224 22.39 1.50 8.60
N ALA A 225 23.13 0.90 7.66
CA ALA A 225 22.59 0.55 6.35
C ALA A 225 21.42 -0.46 6.44
N LEU A 226 20.34 -0.12 5.76
CA LEU A 226 19.15 -0.92 5.56
C LEU A 226 18.95 -1.15 4.06
N MET A 227 18.29 -2.25 3.73
CA MET A 227 17.95 -2.60 2.36
C MET A 227 16.59 -3.28 2.28
N CYS A 228 15.98 -3.24 1.10
CA CYS A 228 14.90 -4.14 0.70
C CYS A 228 15.30 -4.87 -0.58
N LYS A 229 14.57 -5.93 -0.93
CA LYS A 229 14.89 -6.75 -2.12
C LYS A 229 14.75 -6.01 -3.44
N ASP A 230 13.99 -4.93 -3.45
CA ASP A 230 13.75 -4.13 -4.65
C ASP A 230 14.83 -3.06 -4.90
N LYS A 231 16.03 -3.24 -4.31
CA LYS A 231 17.21 -2.38 -4.50
C LYS A 231 17.10 -0.98 -3.90
N HIS A 232 16.12 -0.75 -3.03
CA HIS A 232 16.10 0.45 -2.21
C HIS A 232 16.99 0.25 -0.99
N ASN A 233 17.80 1.26 -0.72
CA ASN A 233 18.75 1.31 0.37
C ASN A 233 18.50 2.56 1.21
N TYR A 234 18.59 2.44 2.52
CA TYR A 234 18.32 3.51 3.47
C TYR A 234 19.36 3.45 4.59
N ASP A 235 19.49 4.49 5.38
CA ASP A 235 20.07 4.40 6.72
C ASP A 235 18.94 4.30 7.77
N GLU A 236 19.22 3.72 8.94
CA GLU A 236 18.23 3.60 10.02
C GLU A 236 17.61 4.96 10.39
N SER A 237 18.39 6.04 10.31
CA SER A 237 17.96 7.41 10.58
C SER A 237 17.05 8.02 9.50
N ASP A 238 16.99 7.46 8.29
CA ASP A 238 16.04 7.88 7.25
C ASP A 238 14.62 7.42 7.58
N ILE A 239 14.49 6.21 8.12
CA ILE A 239 13.20 5.58 8.41
C ILE A 239 12.75 5.86 9.84
N PHE A 240 13.63 5.68 10.82
CA PHE A 240 13.27 5.68 12.24
C PHE A 240 13.71 6.96 12.98
N PRO A 241 12.94 7.40 14.00
CA PRO A 241 11.64 6.88 14.40
C PRO A 241 10.54 7.25 13.39
N LEU A 242 9.63 6.30 13.16
CA LEU A 242 8.45 6.54 12.34
C LEU A 242 7.58 7.65 12.96
N ARG A 243 6.90 8.42 12.11
CA ARG A 243 6.00 9.51 12.53
C ARG A 243 4.55 9.09 12.35
N ASP A 244 3.70 9.46 13.30
CA ASP A 244 2.26 9.29 13.20
C ASP A 244 1.64 10.28 12.22
N SER A 245 0.72 9.80 11.39
CA SER A 245 -0.03 10.63 10.45
C SER A 245 -1.41 10.04 10.13
N LEU A 246 -2.11 10.66 9.19
CA LEU A 246 -3.35 10.18 8.59
C LEU A 246 -3.18 10.06 7.09
N PHE A 247 -3.79 9.03 6.50
CA PHE A 247 -3.89 8.85 5.05
C PHE A 247 -5.22 8.15 4.75
N GLU A 248 -5.99 8.66 3.79
CA GLU A 248 -7.33 8.12 3.48
C GLU A 248 -8.24 7.97 4.72
N GLY A 249 -8.06 8.84 5.72
CA GLY A 249 -8.85 8.84 6.96
C GLY A 249 -8.46 7.79 8.01
N VAL A 250 -7.44 6.96 7.78
CA VAL A 250 -6.94 5.98 8.77
C VAL A 250 -5.59 6.42 9.36
N PRO A 251 -5.30 6.13 10.65
CA PRO A 251 -3.96 6.31 11.22
C PRO A 251 -2.91 5.47 10.51
N VAL A 252 -1.85 6.12 10.05
CA VAL A 252 -0.71 5.50 9.37
C VAL A 252 0.61 5.96 9.99
N LYS A 253 1.69 5.25 9.67
CA LYS A 253 3.06 5.69 9.93
C LYS A 253 3.73 6.13 8.63
N ILE A 254 4.68 7.06 8.74
CA ILE A 254 5.56 7.53 7.67
C ILE A 254 7.03 7.50 8.16
N PRO A 255 8.02 7.38 7.25
CA PRO A 255 9.43 7.44 7.63
C PRO A 255 9.85 8.82 8.15
N TYR A 256 10.93 8.88 8.93
CA TYR A 256 11.41 10.13 9.53
C TYR A 256 11.83 11.18 8.50
N ALA A 257 12.66 10.79 7.53
CA ALA A 257 13.21 11.64 6.48
C ALA A 257 12.43 11.52 5.17
N TYR A 258 11.08 11.47 5.24
CA TYR A 258 10.21 11.23 4.08
C TYR A 258 10.49 12.15 2.87
N THR A 259 10.88 13.42 3.07
CA THR A 259 11.22 14.31 1.95
C THR A 259 12.46 13.85 1.23
N TYR A 260 13.53 13.50 1.97
CA TYR A 260 14.77 13.00 1.41
C TYR A 260 14.52 11.70 0.62
N ILE A 261 13.79 10.75 1.21
CA ILE A 261 13.44 9.48 0.56
C ILE A 261 12.68 9.71 -0.76
N LEU A 262 11.65 10.57 -0.75
CA LEU A 262 10.87 10.87 -1.95
C LEU A 262 11.68 11.61 -3.03
N GLU A 263 12.59 12.51 -2.62
CA GLU A 263 13.46 13.23 -3.55
C GLU A 263 14.51 12.33 -4.19
N GLU A 264 15.09 11.38 -3.44
CA GLU A 264 16.00 10.38 -3.99
C GLU A 264 15.29 9.46 -5.01
N GLU A 265 14.03 9.10 -4.75
CA GLU A 265 13.28 8.17 -5.60
C GLU A 265 12.67 8.85 -6.84
N TYR A 266 12.04 10.02 -6.67
CA TYR A 266 11.26 10.68 -7.72
C TYR A 266 11.82 12.05 -8.17
N GLY A 267 12.88 12.52 -7.52
CA GLY A 267 13.46 13.84 -7.74
C GLY A 267 12.69 14.98 -7.04
N PRO A 268 13.32 16.14 -6.80
CA PRO A 268 12.72 17.28 -6.08
C PRO A 268 11.48 17.87 -6.76
N ARG A 269 11.30 17.62 -8.06
CA ARG A 269 10.11 18.06 -8.80
C ARG A 269 8.86 17.26 -8.43
N ALA A 270 8.98 16.05 -7.90
CA ALA A 270 7.82 15.25 -7.49
C ALA A 270 7.03 15.91 -6.34
N LEU A 271 7.74 16.67 -5.48
CA LEU A 271 7.16 17.35 -4.32
C LEU A 271 6.58 18.74 -4.64
N THR A 272 6.81 19.25 -5.87
CA THR A 272 6.53 20.65 -6.22
C THR A 272 5.77 20.82 -7.54
N ARG A 273 5.82 19.85 -8.46
CA ARG A 273 5.16 19.95 -9.77
C ARG A 273 3.65 19.77 -9.63
N THR A 274 2.90 20.87 -9.77
CA THR A 274 1.43 20.93 -9.64
C THR A 274 0.64 20.51 -10.89
N SER A 275 1.30 19.87 -11.88
CA SER A 275 0.64 19.35 -13.07
C SER A 275 1.25 18.01 -13.45
N PHE A 276 0.44 16.96 -13.46
CA PHE A 276 0.88 15.60 -13.78
C PHE A 276 -0.28 14.76 -14.30
N TYR A 277 -0.01 13.88 -15.27
CA TYR A 277 -0.98 12.91 -15.81
C TYR A 277 -2.36 13.50 -16.22
N GLY A 278 -2.39 14.74 -16.72
CA GLY A 278 -3.65 15.41 -17.09
C GLY A 278 -4.46 15.95 -15.90
N TYR A 279 -3.86 16.03 -14.71
CA TYR A 279 -4.40 16.65 -13.52
C TYR A 279 -3.57 17.86 -13.09
N ILE A 280 -4.23 18.80 -12.44
CA ILE A 280 -3.63 20.01 -11.87
C ILE A 280 -3.93 20.04 -10.37
N PHE A 281 -2.92 20.27 -9.55
CA PHE A 281 -3.10 20.44 -8.12
C PHE A 281 -3.63 21.84 -7.82
N ASN A 282 -4.83 21.89 -7.23
CA ASN A 282 -5.44 23.13 -6.80
C ASN A 282 -4.91 23.51 -5.42
N GLU A 283 -4.04 24.53 -5.36
CA GLU A 283 -3.38 24.95 -4.11
C GLU A 283 -4.37 25.43 -3.03
N ARG A 284 -5.56 25.89 -3.43
CA ARG A 284 -6.59 26.38 -2.50
C ARG A 284 -7.35 25.23 -1.86
N THR A 285 -7.78 24.24 -2.65
CA THR A 285 -8.54 23.09 -2.16
C THR A 285 -7.64 21.95 -1.69
N ARG A 286 -6.35 21.98 -2.05
CA ARG A 286 -5.36 20.92 -1.86
C ARG A 286 -5.79 19.60 -2.51
N ILE A 287 -6.40 19.66 -3.68
CA ILE A 287 -6.91 18.48 -4.40
C ILE A 287 -6.38 18.49 -5.84
N TRP A 288 -6.08 17.30 -6.35
CA TRP A 288 -5.79 17.08 -7.76
C TRP A 288 -7.07 17.04 -8.58
N GLU A 289 -7.22 17.99 -9.51
CA GLU A 289 -8.40 18.15 -10.35
C GLU A 289 -8.06 17.82 -11.80
N SER A 290 -8.95 17.14 -12.51
CA SER A 290 -8.74 16.85 -13.94
C SER A 290 -8.66 18.15 -14.74
N ALA A 291 -7.61 18.28 -15.56
CA ALA A 291 -7.40 19.44 -16.42
C ALA A 291 -8.44 19.51 -17.56
N THR A 292 -9.06 18.38 -17.90
CA THR A 292 -10.10 18.31 -18.93
C THR A 292 -11.40 18.88 -18.36
N ARG A 293 -11.71 20.15 -18.68
CA ARG A 293 -13.01 20.75 -18.37
C ARG A 293 -14.12 19.82 -18.87
N LYS A 294 -14.92 19.24 -17.97
CA LYS A 294 -16.23 18.69 -18.34
C LYS A 294 -16.98 19.80 -19.07
N SER A 295 -17.20 19.65 -20.38
CA SER A 295 -18.04 20.60 -21.10
C SER A 295 -19.37 20.60 -20.36
N LYS A 296 -19.74 21.72 -19.73
CA LYS A 296 -21.12 21.91 -19.30
C LYS A 296 -21.94 21.80 -20.58
N ARG A 297 -22.58 20.66 -20.82
CA ARG A 297 -23.74 20.62 -21.70
C ARG A 297 -24.76 21.50 -21.01
N SER A 298 -24.84 22.74 -21.47
CA SER A 298 -25.97 23.61 -21.18
C SER A 298 -27.23 22.84 -21.54
N LEU A 299 -28.17 22.79 -20.60
CA LEU A 299 -29.56 22.44 -20.86
C LEU A 299 -30.12 23.33 -21.98
#